data_AF-A0A7V8WSA4-F1
#
_entry.id   AF-A0A7V8WSA4-F1
#
_cell.length_a   1.000
_cell.length_b   1.000
_cell.length_c   1.000
_cell.angle_alpha   90.00
_cell.angle_beta   90.00
_cell.angle_gamma   90.00
#
_symmetry.space_group_name_H-M   'P 1'
#
loop_
_entity.id
_entity.type
_entity.pdbx_description
1 polymer ?
#
loop_
_entity_poly.entity_id
_entity_poly.type
_entity_poly.pdbx_seq_one_letter_code
_entity_poly.pdbx_strand_id
1 'polypeptide(L)'
;MLLVVAYDVANDRRRVRLHTLLLGYGDPVQESVFECELTPRQAAALKREVARRVRPGADRVRYYALCADCAEHIEDETGARRPPPPLLHIVSRRPVHAAPVGSTGLNRTPKRLQQHS
;
A
#
# COMPACT_ATOMS: atom_id res chain seq x y z
N MET A 1 7.67 -11.04 4.30
CA MET A 1 6.57 -11.89 3.80
C MET A 1 6.26 -11.37 2.42
N LEU A 2 6.22 -12.25 1.43
CA LEU A 2 5.81 -11.89 0.08
C LEU A 2 4.29 -11.80 0.03
N LEU A 3 3.77 -10.62 -0.33
CA LEU A 3 2.36 -10.38 -0.57
C LEU A 3 2.14 -10.07 -2.05
N VAL A 4 1.48 -10.97 -2.76
CA VAL A 4 1.05 -10.73 -4.14
C VAL A 4 -0.27 -9.97 -4.12
N VAL A 5 -0.33 -8.84 -4.82
CA VAL A 5 -1.53 -8.01 -4.96
C VAL A 5 -1.97 -8.06 -6.42
N ALA A 6 -3.09 -8.74 -6.68
CA ALA A 6 -3.71 -8.77 -8.00
C ALA A 6 -4.96 -7.88 -7.99
N TYR A 7 -5.15 -7.05 -9.01
CA TYR A 7 -6.31 -6.18 -9.11
C TYR A 7 -6.99 -6.23 -10.47
N ASP A 8 -8.27 -5.89 -10.47
CA ASP A 8 -9.08 -5.68 -11.67
C ASP A 8 -9.92 -4.41 -11.42
N VAL A 9 -9.60 -3.34 -12.14
CA VAL A 9 -10.14 -1.99 -11.95
C VAL A 9 -10.50 -1.40 -13.31
N ALA A 10 -11.80 -1.38 -13.60
CA ALA A 10 -12.33 -0.92 -14.88
C ALA A 10 -12.12 0.60 -15.13
N ASN A 11 -12.03 1.41 -14.08
CA ASN A 11 -11.85 2.85 -14.23
C ASN A 11 -10.37 3.23 -14.25
N ASP A 12 -9.91 3.81 -15.36
CA ASP A 12 -8.51 4.18 -15.57
C ASP A 12 -7.94 5.10 -14.48
N ARG A 13 -8.71 6.10 -14.04
CA ARG A 13 -8.25 7.02 -12.98
C ARG A 13 -8.03 6.31 -11.65
N ARG A 14 -8.92 5.38 -11.27
CA ARG A 14 -8.73 4.56 -10.07
C ARG A 14 -7.58 3.56 -10.25
N ARG A 15 -7.46 2.94 -11.43
CA ARG A 15 -6.38 2.00 -11.76
C ARG A 15 -5.02 2.67 -11.62
N VAL A 16 -4.82 3.85 -12.24
CA VAL A 16 -3.58 4.64 -12.11
C VAL A 16 -3.29 4.99 -10.65
N ARG A 17 -4.29 5.48 -9.90
CA ARG A 17 -4.10 5.83 -8.47
C ARG A 17 -3.72 4.61 -7.61
N LEU A 18 -4.31 3.45 -7.88
CA LEU A 18 -3.96 2.20 -7.20
C LEU A 18 -2.55 1.75 -7.57
N HIS A 19 -2.22 1.75 -8.86
CA HIS A 19 -0.89 1.39 -9.34
C HIS A 19 0.21 2.28 -8.72
N THR A 20 0.01 3.61 -8.72
CA THR A 20 0.94 4.55 -8.08
C THR A 20 1.09 4.32 -6.58
N LEU A 21 0.02 3.95 -5.88
CA LEU A 21 0.11 3.56 -4.47
C LEU A 21 0.99 2.32 -4.30
N LEU A 22 0.77 1.28 -5.12
CA LEU A 22 1.46 -0.01 -5.00
C LEU A 22 2.96 0.07 -5.31
N LEU A 23 3.39 1.00 -6.18
CA LEU A 23 4.81 1.30 -6.41
C LEU A 23 5.58 1.73 -5.15
N GLY A 24 4.88 2.23 -4.13
CA GLY A 24 5.46 2.52 -2.83
C GLY A 24 5.73 1.27 -1.97
N TYR A 25 4.99 0.18 -2.21
CA TYR A 25 5.04 -1.02 -1.36
C TYR A 25 5.74 -2.21 -2.02
N GLY A 26 5.90 -2.21 -3.34
CA GLY A 26 6.51 -3.31 -4.06
C GLY A 26 6.75 -2.98 -5.52
N ASP A 27 6.94 -4.03 -6.31
CA ASP A 27 7.29 -3.91 -7.71
C ASP A 27 6.21 -4.55 -8.61
N PRO A 28 5.87 -3.91 -9.74
CA PRO A 28 4.92 -4.47 -10.70
C PRO A 28 5.59 -5.62 -11.44
N VAL A 29 4.95 -6.79 -11.42
CA VAL A 29 5.37 -7.96 -12.21
C VAL A 29 4.51 -8.16 -13.45
N GLN A 30 3.28 -7.61 -13.43
CA GLN A 30 2.39 -7.49 -14.58
C GLN A 30 1.63 -6.16 -14.47
N GLU A 31 0.86 -5.78 -15.51
CA GLU A 31 0.07 -4.53 -15.48
C GLU A 31 -0.85 -4.46 -14.26
N SER A 32 -1.40 -5.60 -13.84
CA SER A 32 -2.38 -5.68 -12.74
C SER A 32 -1.96 -6.58 -11.59
N VAL A 33 -0.66 -6.89 -11.47
CA VAL A 33 -0.10 -7.73 -10.41
C VAL A 33 1.19 -7.11 -9.85
N PHE A 34 1.25 -7.02 -8.53
CA PHE A 34 2.41 -6.54 -7.77
C PHE A 34 2.91 -7.61 -6.81
N GLU A 35 4.22 -7.64 -6.63
CA GLU A 35 4.90 -8.38 -5.57
C GLU A 35 5.40 -7.40 -4.50
N CYS A 36 5.02 -7.61 -3.25
CA CYS A 36 5.39 -6.72 -2.15
C CYS A 36 6.05 -7.49 -1.01
N GLU A 37 7.31 -7.17 -0.71
CA GLU A 37 8.02 -7.69 0.47
C GLU A 37 7.70 -6.84 1.69
N LEU A 38 6.72 -7.29 2.48
CA LEU A 38 6.16 -6.49 3.57
C LEU A 38 6.26 -7.18 4.92
N THR A 39 6.40 -6.37 5.97
CA THR A 39 6.05 -6.75 7.34
C THR A 39 4.52 -6.82 7.52
N PRO A 40 4.00 -7.53 8.53
CA PRO A 40 2.56 -7.57 8.80
C PRO A 40 1.94 -6.17 8.99
N ARG A 41 2.68 -5.25 9.61
CA ARG A 41 2.24 -3.86 9.83
C ARG A 41 2.12 -3.10 8.50
N GLN A 42 3.08 -3.24 7.60
CA GLN A 42 3.01 -2.61 6.27
C GLN A 42 1.89 -3.23 5.42
N ALA A 43 1.69 -4.54 5.47
CA ALA A 43 0.59 -5.22 4.79
C ALA A 43 -0.78 -4.71 5.26
N ALA A 44 -0.96 -4.50 6.58
CA ALA A 44 -2.18 -3.90 7.11
C ALA A 44 -2.36 -2.43 6.69
N ALA A 45 -1.28 -1.65 6.59
CA ALA A 45 -1.32 -0.29 6.08
C ALA A 45 -1.71 -0.24 4.59
N LEU A 46 -1.08 -1.07 3.75
CA LEU A 46 -1.40 -1.25 2.34
C LEU A 46 -2.88 -1.58 2.15
N LYS A 47 -3.41 -2.61 2.83
CA LYS A 47 -4.83 -3.01 2.72
C LYS A 47 -5.79 -1.86 3.04
N ARG A 48 -5.48 -1.03 4.05
CA ARG A 48 -6.27 0.17 4.39
C ARG A 48 -6.20 1.25 3.29
N GLU A 49 -5.02 1.50 2.74
CA GLU A 49 -4.83 2.47 1.65
C GLU A 49 -5.53 2.03 0.35
N VAL A 50 -5.48 0.73 0.03
CA VAL A 50 -6.18 0.17 -1.14
C VAL A 50 -7.68 0.30 -0.97
N ALA A 51 -8.24 -0.06 0.19
CA ALA A 51 -9.67 0.05 0.48
C ALA A 51 -10.22 1.47 0.27
N ARG A 52 -9.39 2.52 0.47
CA ARG A 52 -9.77 3.91 0.21
C ARG A 52 -9.78 4.32 -1.27
N ARG A 53 -9.12 3.55 -2.14
CA ARG A 53 -8.93 3.89 -3.57
C ARG A 53 -9.79 3.05 -4.51
N VAL A 54 -10.26 1.90 -4.06
CA VAL A 54 -11.11 0.99 -4.84
C VAL A 54 -12.58 1.23 -4.56
N ARG A 55 -13.43 0.97 -5.56
CA ARG A 55 -14.89 1.02 -5.46
C ARG A 55 -15.42 -0.39 -5.17
N PRO A 56 -16.01 -0.64 -3.99
CA PRO A 56 -16.66 -1.92 -3.71
C PRO A 56 -17.72 -2.26 -4.76
N GLY A 57 -17.82 -3.54 -5.13
CA GLY A 57 -18.77 -4.04 -6.14
C GLY A 57 -18.29 -3.89 -7.58
N ALA A 58 -17.56 -2.82 -7.92
CA ALA A 58 -17.05 -2.57 -9.27
C ALA A 58 -15.60 -3.02 -9.47
N ASP A 59 -14.76 -2.85 -8.44
CA ASP A 59 -13.35 -3.20 -8.50
C ASP A 59 -13.11 -4.51 -7.73
N ARG A 60 -12.06 -5.25 -8.08
CA ARG A 60 -11.62 -6.46 -7.37
C ARG A 60 -10.14 -6.31 -7.02
N VAL A 61 -9.79 -6.60 -5.77
CA VAL A 61 -8.39 -6.73 -5.35
C VAL A 61 -8.27 -7.99 -4.51
N ARG A 62 -7.26 -8.80 -4.81
CA ARG A 62 -6.92 -10.02 -4.07
C ARG A 62 -5.51 -9.91 -3.51
N TYR A 63 -5.31 -10.53 -2.35
CA TYR A 63 -4.05 -10.56 -1.64
C TYR A 63 -3.68 -12.01 -1.37
N TYR A 64 -2.53 -12.45 -1.88
CA TYR A 64 -2.00 -13.78 -1.62
C TYR A 64 -0.74 -13.63 -0.79
N ALA A 65 -0.79 -14.05 0.48
CA ALA A 65 0.38 -14.13 1.32
C ALA A 65 1.09 -15.46 1.02
N LEU A 66 2.31 -15.38 0.50
CA LEU A 66 3.09 -16.56 0.12
C LEU A 66 4.17 -16.81 1.19
N CYS A 67 4.36 -18.09 1.54
CA CYS A 67 5.52 -18.50 2.32
C CYS A 67 6.78 -18.50 1.44
N ALA A 68 7.94 -18.70 2.06
CA ALA A 68 9.22 -18.76 1.35
C ALA A 68 9.20 -19.85 0.26
N ASP A 69 8.79 -21.07 0.62
CA ASP A 69 8.73 -22.20 -0.30
C ASP A 69 7.80 -21.94 -1.49
N CYS A 70 6.58 -21.40 -1.25
CA CYS A 70 5.68 -21.03 -2.35
C CYS A 70 6.27 -19.98 -3.28
N ALA A 71 7.08 -19.05 -2.77
CA ALA A 71 7.72 -18.01 -3.56
C ALA A 71 8.80 -18.56 -4.52
N GLU A 72 9.42 -19.70 -4.18
CA GLU A 72 10.41 -20.38 -5.03
C GLU A 72 9.79 -21.07 -6.25
N HIS A 73 8.48 -21.27 -6.23
CA HIS A 73 7.70 -21.91 -7.30
C HIS A 73 6.96 -20.92 -8.20
N ILE A 74 7.23 -19.62 -8.06
CA ILE A 74 6.69 -18.60 -8.97
C ILE A 74 7.46 -18.67 -10.28
N GLU A 75 6.73 -18.89 -11.37
CA GLU A 75 7.25 -18.97 -12.74
C GLU A 75 6.42 -18.06 -13.67
N ASP A 76 7.06 -17.50 -14.69
CA ASP A 76 6.38 -16.80 -15.79
C ASP A 76 5.99 -17.77 -16.94
N GLU A 77 5.42 -17.25 -18.04
CA GLU A 77 5.01 -18.07 -19.18
C GLU A 77 6.17 -18.79 -19.89
N THR A 78 7.41 -18.39 -19.62
CA THR A 78 8.62 -19.02 -20.16
C THR A 78 9.18 -20.09 -19.23
N GLY A 79 8.63 -20.23 -18.03
CA GLY A 79 9.16 -21.09 -16.96
C GLY A 79 10.32 -20.45 -16.19
N ALA A 80 10.63 -19.17 -16.43
CA ALA A 80 11.66 -18.48 -15.67
C ALA A 80 11.15 -18.24 -14.24
N ARG A 81 12.00 -18.58 -13.27
CA ARG A 81 11.67 -18.41 -11.85
C ARG A 81 11.77 -16.96 -11.42
N ARG A 82 10.95 -16.59 -10.43
CA ARG A 82 11.07 -15.31 -9.73
C ARG A 82 12.54 -15.06 -9.32
N PRO A 83 13.15 -13.95 -9.74
CA PRO A 83 14.51 -13.64 -9.33
C PRO A 83 14.54 -13.38 -7.82
N PRO A 84 15.66 -13.69 -7.14
CA PRO A 84 15.81 -13.31 -5.75
C PRO A 84 15.70 -11.78 -5.63
N PRO A 85 15.15 -11.26 -4.51
CA PRO A 85 15.10 -9.83 -4.29
C PRO A 85 16.52 -9.23 -4.39
N PRO A 86 16.67 -8.05 -5.01
CA PRO A 86 17.97 -7.45 -5.22
C PRO A 86 18.69 -7.21 -3.88
N LEU A 87 19.98 -7.58 -3.80
CA LEU A 87 20.80 -7.46 -2.59
C LEU A 87 21.00 -6.01 -2.11
N LEU A 88 20.74 -5.03 -2.99
CA LEU A 88 20.81 -3.60 -2.70
C LEU A 88 19.52 -2.93 -3.17
N HIS A 89 18.61 -2.68 -2.23
CA HIS A 89 17.62 -1.62 -2.41
C HIS A 89 18.37 -0.29 -2.26
N ILE A 90 18.82 0.32 -3.36
CA ILE A 90 19.22 1.74 -3.32
C ILE A 90 17.97 2.52 -2.89
N VAL A 91 17.94 2.94 -1.63
CA VAL A 91 16.82 3.64 -0.99
C VAL A 91 16.70 5.04 -1.59
N SER A 92 16.02 5.16 -2.72
CA SER A 92 15.53 6.43 -3.28
C SER A 92 13.99 6.49 -3.30
N ARG A 93 13.30 5.49 -2.75
CA ARG A 93 11.84 5.53 -2.61
C ARG A 93 11.50 6.18 -1.27
N ARG A 94 10.94 7.39 -1.33
CA ARG A 94 10.44 8.16 -0.17
C ARG A 94 9.67 7.23 0.78
N PRO A 95 9.85 7.35 2.10
CA PRO A 95 9.15 6.51 3.05
C PRO A 95 7.64 6.65 2.83
N VAL A 96 6.99 5.50 2.63
CA VAL A 96 5.53 5.36 2.41
C VAL A 96 4.71 5.87 3.60
N HIS A 97 5.37 6.20 4.71
CA HIS A 97 4.76 6.65 5.94
C HIS A 97 5.45 7.90 6.51
N ALA A 98 5.17 9.06 5.91
CA ALA A 98 5.03 10.28 6.68
C ALA A 98 3.54 10.68 6.63
N ALA A 99 2.71 10.07 7.49
CA ALA A 99 1.38 10.58 7.74
C ALA A 99 1.50 11.86 8.60
N PRO A 100 0.73 12.93 8.33
CA PRO A 100 0.69 14.07 9.23
C PRO A 100 0.01 13.60 10.53
N VAL A 101 0.73 13.69 11.65
CA VAL A 101 0.13 13.57 12.98
C VAL A 101 -0.79 14.78 13.11
N GLY A 102 -2.10 14.54 13.09
CA GLY A 102 -3.10 15.55 13.42
C GLY A 102 -2.80 16.12 14.80
N SER A 103 -2.55 17.43 14.86
CA SER A 103 -2.47 18.19 16.10
C SER A 103 -3.85 18.23 16.75
N THR A 104 -4.12 17.26 17.61
CA THR A 104 -5.29 17.28 18.48
C THR A 104 -4.84 17.71 19.88
N GLY A 105 -5.08 18.99 20.18
CA GLY A 105 -5.55 19.50 21.48
C GLY A 105 -4.60 19.54 22.69
N LEU A 106 -4.19 20.76 23.06
CA LEU A 106 -4.01 21.27 24.44
C LEU A 106 -4.18 22.81 24.30
N ASN A 107 -4.92 23.60 25.10
CA ASN A 107 -5.43 23.43 26.44
C ASN A 107 -6.52 24.51 26.73
N ARG A 108 -7.44 24.15 27.64
CA ARG A 108 -8.26 24.90 28.62
C ARG A 108 -7.94 26.41 28.76
N THR A 109 -8.88 27.35 28.94
CA THR A 109 -9.85 27.56 30.06
C THR A 109 -10.72 28.81 29.76
N PRO A 110 -11.91 29.01 30.37
CA PRO A 110 -12.73 30.20 30.17
C PRO A 110 -12.35 31.32 31.16
N LYS A 111 -12.31 32.57 30.70
CA LYS A 111 -12.35 33.76 31.58
C LYS A 111 -13.47 34.69 31.15
N ARG A 112 -14.51 34.68 32.00
CA ARG A 112 -15.52 35.71 32.19
C ARG A 112 -14.83 37.00 32.66
N LEU A 113 -15.19 38.18 32.13
CA LEU A 113 -15.14 39.46 32.86
C LEU A 113 -15.90 40.57 32.08
N GLN A 114 -16.92 41.13 32.74
CA GLN A 114 -17.37 42.56 32.80
C GLN A 114 -17.85 43.25 31.51
N GLN A 115 -19.12 43.69 31.38
CA GLN A 115 -19.81 44.86 31.97
C GLN A 115 -19.22 46.24 31.57
N HIS A 116 -20.13 47.17 31.22
CA HIS A 116 -20.01 48.60 30.83
C HIS A 116 -19.84 48.85 29.31
N SER A 117 -20.64 49.66 28.61
CA SER A 117 -21.71 50.62 28.94
C SER A 117 -22.75 50.66 27.81
#